data_AF-A0A7W5GXX6-F1
#
_entry.id   AF-A0A7W5GXX6-F1
#
_cell.length_a   1.000
_cell.length_b   1.000
_cell.length_c   1.000
_cell.angle_alpha   90.00
_cell.angle_beta   90.00
_cell.angle_gamma   90.00
#
_symmetry.space_group_name_H-M   'P 1'
#
loop_
_entity.id
_entity.type
_entity.pdbx_description
1 polymer ?
#
loop_
_entity_poly.entity_id
_entity_poly.type
_entity_poly.pdbx_seq_one_letter_code
_entity_poly.pdbx_strand_id
1 'polypeptide(L)'
;MESHDTSAHGPWNKGKLIGQKAPLKAKEVWAIRTHLEIRKRIRDLALFNLGFDSKLRGCDLVSLRVRDVCHGDRVANRVTVMQRKTHRPVQFEITQTTRDSLIAWIGSKHLRPDDFVFPVGLTTLLTLAPGNTPGSFMAG
;
A
#
# COMPACT_ATOMS: atom_id res chain seq x y z
N MET A 1 -1.70 -1.55 46.63
CA MET A 1 -0.86 -1.51 45.42
C MET A 1 -1.36 -2.60 44.50
N GLU A 2 -2.35 -2.29 43.67
CA GLU A 2 -2.90 -3.22 42.69
C GLU A 2 -1.94 -3.33 41.50
N SER A 3 -1.43 -4.54 41.28
CA SER A 3 -0.57 -4.89 40.17
C SER A 3 -1.42 -5.04 38.92
N HIS A 4 -1.28 -4.13 37.96
CA HIS A 4 -1.89 -4.25 36.65
C HIS A 4 -1.22 -5.40 35.88
N ASP A 5 -1.93 -6.52 35.72
CA ASP A 5 -1.53 -7.65 34.88
C ASP A 5 -1.69 -7.24 33.40
N THR A 6 -0.60 -6.74 32.80
CA THR A 6 -0.52 -6.58 31.36
C THR A 6 -0.51 -7.97 30.72
N SER A 7 -1.67 -8.42 30.24
CA SER A 7 -1.80 -9.67 29.47
C SER A 7 -0.83 -9.65 28.30
N ALA A 8 0.32 -10.28 28.48
CA ALA A 8 1.36 -10.37 27.48
C ALA A 8 0.83 -11.20 26.32
N HIS A 9 0.44 -10.53 25.23
CA HIS A 9 0.02 -11.16 23.99
C HIS A 9 1.22 -11.89 23.37
N GLY A 10 1.45 -13.13 23.82
CA GLY A 10 2.47 -13.99 23.26
C GLY A 10 2.24 -14.16 21.74
N PRO A 11 3.30 -14.26 20.94
CA PRO A 11 3.14 -14.48 19.51
C PRO A 11 2.41 -15.81 19.29
N TRP A 12 1.46 -15.85 18.34
CA TRP A 12 0.56 -17.00 18.08
C TRP A 12 1.30 -18.33 17.80
N ASN A 13 2.59 -18.26 17.54
CA ASN A 13 3.48 -19.36 17.22
C ASN A 13 4.52 -19.66 18.30
N LYS A 14 4.40 -19.09 19.52
CA LYS A 14 5.34 -19.34 20.61
C LYS A 14 5.46 -20.85 20.88
N GLY A 15 6.69 -21.38 20.77
CA GLY A 15 6.97 -22.81 20.96
C GLY A 15 6.67 -23.71 19.75
N LYS A 16 6.18 -23.17 18.62
CA LYS A 16 5.94 -23.94 17.40
C LYS A 16 7.09 -23.72 16.41
N LEU A 17 7.89 -24.76 16.16
CA LEU A 17 8.85 -24.77 15.04
C LEU A 17 8.05 -24.75 13.72
N ILE A 18 7.78 -23.55 13.21
CA ILE A 18 7.19 -23.40 11.88
C ILE A 18 8.35 -23.57 10.90
N GLY A 19 8.40 -24.72 10.23
CA GLY A 19 9.31 -24.95 9.12
C GLY A 19 9.07 -23.99 7.96
N GLN A 20 9.80 -24.17 6.85
CA GLN A 20 9.61 -23.38 5.64
C GLN A 20 8.14 -23.47 5.18
N LYS A 21 7.43 -22.33 5.13
CA LYS A 21 6.09 -22.28 4.55
C LYS A 21 6.20 -22.55 3.04
N ALA A 22 5.29 -23.38 2.52
CA ALA A 22 5.21 -23.62 1.10
C ALA A 22 5.01 -22.29 0.33
N PRO A 23 5.68 -22.10 -0.82
CA PRO A 23 5.41 -20.95 -1.67
C PRO A 23 3.96 -20.97 -2.14
N LEU A 24 3.39 -19.78 -2.37
CA LEU A 24 2.05 -19.66 -2.97
C LEU A 24 2.06 -20.21 -4.40
N LYS A 25 1.08 -21.04 -4.73
CA LYS A 25 0.89 -21.56 -6.08
C LYS A 25 0.27 -20.47 -6.97
N ALA A 26 0.55 -20.50 -8.27
CA ALA A 26 -0.01 -19.55 -9.23
C ALA A 26 -1.56 -19.48 -9.17
N LYS A 27 -2.22 -20.63 -8.97
CA LYS A 27 -3.68 -20.72 -8.79
C LYS A 27 -4.18 -19.94 -7.56
N GLU A 28 -3.42 -19.96 -6.47
CA GLU A 28 -3.78 -19.26 -5.23
C GLU A 28 -3.61 -17.75 -5.39
N VAL A 29 -2.52 -17.32 -6.04
CA VAL A 29 -2.29 -15.91 -6.38
C VAL A 29 -3.41 -15.36 -7.26
N TRP A 30 -3.81 -16.13 -8.27
CA TRP A 30 -4.93 -15.78 -9.14
C TRP A 30 -6.25 -15.71 -8.36
N ALA A 31 -6.54 -16.70 -7.51
CA ALA A 31 -7.76 -16.69 -6.69
C ALA A 31 -7.84 -15.46 -5.76
N ILE A 32 -6.73 -15.08 -5.14
CA ILE A 32 -6.66 -13.87 -4.29
C ILE A 32 -6.93 -12.62 -5.11
N ARG A 33 -6.26 -12.48 -6.27
CA ARG A 33 -6.45 -11.34 -7.18
C ARG A 33 -7.91 -11.19 -7.60
N THR A 34 -8.51 -12.26 -8.11
CA THR A 34 -9.91 -12.29 -8.53
C THR A 34 -10.86 -11.92 -7.39
N HIS A 35 -10.60 -12.42 -6.18
CA HIS A 35 -11.41 -12.12 -5.00
C HIS A 35 -11.37 -10.63 -4.62
N LEU A 36 -10.20 -9.99 -4.73
CA LEU A 36 -10.01 -8.56 -4.47
C LEU A 36 -10.69 -7.69 -5.54
N GLU A 37 -10.60 -8.11 -6.81
CA GLU A 37 -11.26 -7.45 -7.95
C GLU A 37 -12.79 -7.48 -7.83
N ILE A 38 -13.36 -8.65 -7.50
CA ILE A 38 -14.82 -8.82 -7.30
C ILE A 38 -15.31 -7.93 -6.15
N ARG A 39 -14.57 -7.87 -5.05
CA ARG A 39 -14.92 -7.04 -3.88
C ARG A 39 -14.61 -5.55 -4.07
N LYS A 40 -14.09 -5.14 -5.23
CA LYS A 40 -13.69 -3.76 -5.54
C LYS A 40 -12.77 -3.14 -4.46
N ARG A 41 -11.91 -3.95 -3.83
CA ARG A 41 -10.93 -3.47 -2.83
C ARG A 41 -9.69 -2.94 -3.54
N ILE A 42 -9.81 -1.75 -4.14
CA ILE A 42 -8.78 -1.15 -5.02
C ILE A 42 -7.43 -0.99 -4.30
N ARG A 43 -7.45 -0.52 -3.03
CA ARG A 43 -6.24 -0.39 -2.19
C ARG A 43 -5.49 -1.71 -2.06
N ASP A 44 -6.22 -2.75 -1.67
CA ASP A 44 -5.64 -4.06 -1.35
C ASP A 44 -5.18 -4.78 -2.61
N LEU A 45 -5.90 -4.60 -3.72
CA LEU A 45 -5.50 -5.08 -5.03
C LEU A 45 -4.18 -4.44 -5.48
N ALA A 46 -4.07 -3.11 -5.37
CA ALA A 46 -2.85 -2.38 -5.70
C ALA A 46 -1.68 -2.80 -4.80
N LEU A 47 -1.92 -2.97 -3.50
CA LEU A 47 -0.91 -3.42 -2.54
C LEU A 47 -0.45 -4.85 -2.83
N PHE A 48 -1.38 -5.76 -3.10
CA PHE A 48 -1.09 -7.16 -3.43
C PHE A 48 -0.27 -7.28 -4.71
N ASN A 49 -0.69 -6.57 -5.76
CA ASN A 49 -0.03 -6.57 -7.06
C ASN A 49 1.39 -5.99 -6.96
N LEU A 50 1.57 -4.86 -6.28
CA LEU A 50 2.89 -4.27 -6.09
C LEU A 50 3.79 -5.11 -5.18
N GLY A 51 3.24 -5.72 -4.13
CA GLY A 51 3.98 -6.61 -3.24
C GLY A 51 4.51 -7.85 -3.97
N PHE A 52 3.71 -8.41 -4.87
CA PHE A 52 4.11 -9.57 -5.67
C PHE A 52 5.21 -9.24 -6.68
N ASP A 53 5.08 -8.11 -7.39
CA ASP A 53 6.05 -7.67 -8.41
C ASP A 53 7.38 -7.21 -7.78
N SER A 54 7.31 -6.41 -6.72
CA SER A 54 8.48 -5.77 -6.13
C SER A 54 9.31 -6.67 -5.21
N LYS A 55 8.69 -7.70 -4.63
CA LYS A 55 9.29 -8.60 -3.62
C LYS A 55 9.93 -7.82 -2.46
N LEU A 56 9.47 -6.60 -2.21
CA LEU A 56 9.94 -5.77 -1.11
C LEU A 56 9.43 -6.32 0.22
N ARG A 57 10.14 -5.97 1.30
CA ARG A 57 9.63 -6.23 2.64
C ARG A 57 8.42 -5.35 2.89
N GLY A 58 7.49 -5.83 3.71
CA GLY A 58 6.27 -5.08 4.02
C GLY A 58 6.55 -3.64 4.51
N CYS A 59 7.58 -3.43 5.33
CA CYS A 59 7.97 -2.10 5.80
C CYS A 59 8.51 -1.19 4.69
N ASP A 60 9.27 -1.72 3.73
CA ASP A 60 9.79 -0.97 2.60
C ASP A 60 8.64 -0.64 1.63
N LEU A 61 7.72 -1.58 1.40
CA LEU A 61 6.54 -1.41 0.54
C LEU A 61 5.60 -0.30 1.02
N VAL A 62 5.26 -0.26 2.31
CA VAL A 62 4.37 0.77 2.87
C VAL A 62 5.05 2.14 2.99
N SER A 63 6.39 2.18 2.89
CA SER A 63 7.16 3.43 2.93
C SER A 63 7.38 4.05 1.55
N LEU A 64 6.94 3.38 0.47
CA LEU A 64 7.03 3.92 -0.88
C LEU A 64 6.20 5.18 -1.04
N ARG A 65 6.74 6.16 -1.76
CA ARG A 65 6.04 7.39 -2.14
C ARG A 65 5.56 7.32 -3.58
N VAL A 66 4.57 8.14 -3.90
CA VAL A 66 4.00 8.21 -5.25
C VAL A 66 5.08 8.56 -6.28
N ARG A 67 6.00 9.49 -5.97
CA ARG A 67 7.12 9.84 -6.86
C ARG A 67 8.08 8.69 -7.16
N ASP A 68 8.15 7.68 -6.29
CA ASP A 68 9.04 6.54 -6.49
C ASP A 68 8.48 5.61 -7.57
N VAL A 69 7.14 5.59 -7.73
CA VAL A 69 6.43 4.70 -8.65
C VAL A 69 5.80 5.41 -9.85
N CYS A 70 5.54 6.72 -9.77
CA CYS A 70 4.90 7.52 -10.81
C CYS A 70 5.80 8.65 -11.28
N HIS A 71 5.84 8.85 -12.60
CA HIS A 71 6.46 10.01 -13.23
C HIS A 71 5.36 10.80 -13.95
N GLY A 72 4.95 11.92 -13.34
CA GLY A 72 3.77 12.66 -13.78
C GLY A 72 2.50 11.82 -13.62
N ASP A 73 1.73 11.69 -14.70
CA ASP A 73 0.46 10.95 -14.72
C ASP A 73 0.60 9.46 -15.07
N ARG A 74 1.85 8.98 -15.22
CA ARG A 74 2.11 7.59 -15.64
C ARG A 74 2.91 6.84 -14.58
N VAL A 75 2.46 5.62 -14.26
CA VAL A 75 3.23 4.68 -13.44
C VAL A 75 4.43 4.18 -14.25
N ALA A 76 5.61 4.23 -13.65
CA ALA A 76 6.85 3.79 -14.27
C ALA A 76 6.80 2.28 -14.56
N ASN A 77 7.40 1.86 -15.67
CA ASN A 77 7.58 0.42 -15.95
C ASN A 77 8.59 -0.21 -14.99
N ARG A 78 9.58 0.58 -14.55
CA ARG A 78 10.67 0.13 -13.69
C ARG A 78 10.88 1.12 -12.57
N VAL A 79 11.04 0.60 -11.36
CA VAL A 79 11.14 1.40 -10.14
C VAL A 79 12.40 0.98 -9.40
N THR A 80 13.15 1.97 -8.90
CA THR A 80 14.37 1.77 -8.13
C THR A 80 14.16 2.35 -6.73
N VAL A 81 14.25 1.49 -5.72
CA VAL A 81 13.99 1.86 -4.31
C VAL A 81 15.20 1.50 -3.46
N MET A 82 15.58 2.40 -2.57
CA MET A 82 16.64 2.13 -1.60
C MET A 82 16.09 1.27 -0.46
N GLN A 83 16.60 0.03 -0.32
CA GLN A 83 16.19 -0.83 0.80
C GLN A 83 16.75 -0.29 2.12
N ARG A 84 15.90 -0.14 3.14
CA ARG A 84 16.32 0.43 4.43
C ARG A 84 17.36 -0.39 5.17
N LYS A 85 17.25 -1.72 5.14
CA LYS A 85 18.16 -2.58 5.93
C LYS A 85 19.55 -2.70 5.30
N THR A 86 19.62 -2.69 3.97
CA THR A 86 20.86 -2.99 3.24
C THR A 86 21.47 -1.74 2.63
N HIS A 87 20.75 -0.61 2.58
CA HIS A 87 21.13 0.60 1.85
C HIS A 87 21.55 0.32 0.40
N ARG A 88 20.93 -0.71 -0.21
CA ARG A 88 21.16 -1.07 -1.61
C ARG A 88 19.97 -0.68 -2.45
N PRO A 89 20.20 -0.07 -3.63
CA PRO A 89 19.13 0.16 -4.59
C PRO A 89 18.65 -1.20 -5.11
N VAL A 90 17.35 -1.42 -5.03
CA VAL A 90 16.68 -2.57 -5.64
C VAL A 90 15.78 -2.07 -6.74
N GLN A 91 15.99 -2.63 -7.93
CA GLN A 91 15.20 -2.33 -9.09
C GLN A 91 14.24 -3.47 -9.37
N PHE A 92 12.97 -3.15 -9.60
CA PHE A 92 11.96 -4.12 -9.98
C PHE A 92 11.10 -3.58 -11.12
N GLU A 93 10.47 -4.50 -11.84
CA GLU A 93 9.52 -4.18 -12.91
C GLU A 93 8.11 -4.22 -12.37
N ILE A 94 7.29 -3.28 -12.83
CA ILE A 94 5.87 -3.22 -12.49
C ILE A 94 5.11 -3.80 -13.67
N THR A 95 4.30 -4.84 -13.45
CA THR A 95 3.47 -5.41 -14.53
C THR A 95 2.36 -4.46 -14.94
N GLN A 96 1.80 -4.63 -16.15
CA GLN A 96 0.71 -3.78 -16.64
C GLN A 96 -0.49 -3.77 -15.67
N THR A 97 -0.89 -4.95 -15.17
CA THR A 97 -2.00 -5.07 -14.23
C THR A 97 -1.75 -4.32 -12.92
N THR A 98 -0.49 -4.31 -12.44
CA THR A 98 -0.10 -3.51 -11.27
C THR A 98 -0.16 -2.02 -11.56
N ARG A 99 0.25 -1.58 -12.76
CA ARG A 99 0.10 -0.17 -13.17
C ARG A 99 -1.36 0.26 -13.17
N ASP A 100 -2.24 -0.52 -13.78
CA ASP A 100 -3.67 -0.18 -13.85
C ASP A 100 -4.29 -0.09 -12.44
N SER A 101 -3.92 -1.02 -11.55
CA SER A 101 -4.35 -1.01 -10.16
C SER A 101 -3.84 0.20 -9.38
N LEU A 102 -2.58 0.59 -9.61
CA LEU A 102 -1.95 1.75 -8.96
C LEU A 102 -2.56 3.06 -9.45
N ILE A 103 -2.81 3.21 -10.75
CA ILE A 103 -3.48 4.38 -11.33
C ILE A 103 -4.87 4.53 -10.72
N ALA A 104 -5.66 3.45 -10.67
CA ALA A 104 -6.98 3.46 -10.06
C ALA A 104 -6.94 3.86 -8.59
N TRP A 105 -5.96 3.38 -7.82
CA TRP A 105 -5.81 3.71 -6.41
C TRP A 105 -5.36 5.16 -6.18
N ILE A 106 -4.30 5.60 -6.86
CA ILE A 106 -3.73 6.94 -6.74
C ILE A 106 -4.76 7.99 -7.18
N GLY A 107 -5.45 7.75 -8.30
CA GLY A 107 -6.53 8.59 -8.79
C GLY A 107 -7.71 8.65 -7.82
N SER A 108 -8.13 7.52 -7.25
CA SER A 108 -9.24 7.49 -6.29
C SER A 108 -8.95 8.30 -5.01
N LYS A 109 -7.69 8.35 -4.57
CA LYS A 109 -7.28 9.09 -3.36
C LYS A 109 -6.67 10.47 -3.63
N HIS A 110 -6.50 10.85 -4.89
CA HIS A 110 -5.84 12.11 -5.29
C HIS A 110 -4.47 12.30 -4.60
N LEU A 111 -3.68 11.24 -4.54
CA LEU A 111 -2.38 11.26 -3.84
C LEU A 111 -1.39 12.16 -4.59
N ARG A 112 -0.64 12.96 -3.84
CA ARG A 112 0.42 13.83 -4.37
C ARG A 112 1.74 13.06 -4.48
N PRO A 113 2.70 13.53 -5.29
CA PRO A 113 4.01 12.87 -5.44
C PRO A 113 4.77 12.65 -4.12
N ASP A 114 4.59 13.53 -3.14
CA ASP A 114 5.22 13.43 -1.82
C ASP A 114 4.52 12.48 -0.85
N ASP A 115 3.28 12.09 -1.14
CA ASP A 115 2.50 11.20 -0.29
C ASP A 115 2.98 9.76 -0.39
N PHE A 116 2.73 8.98 0.66
CA PHE A 116 2.91 7.54 0.61
C PHE A 116 1.92 6.91 -0.37
N VAL A 117 2.35 5.91 -1.13
CA VAL A 117 1.45 5.14 -2.01
C VAL A 117 0.35 4.49 -1.17
N PHE A 118 0.68 4.00 0.03
CA PHE A 118 -0.29 3.37 0.93
C PHE A 118 -0.29 4.07 2.29
N PRO A 119 -0.99 5.20 2.44
CA PRO A 119 -1.08 5.87 3.72
C PRO A 119 -1.79 4.96 4.74
N VAL A 120 -1.24 4.87 5.94
CA VAL A 120 -1.93 4.25 7.07
C VAL A 120 -3.12 5.12 7.40
N GLY A 121 -4.32 4.56 7.28
CA GLY A 121 -5.54 5.29 7.55
C GLY A 121 -5.70 5.49 9.05
N LEU A 122 -5.19 6.60 9.59
CA LEU A 122 -5.86 7.24 10.73
C LEU A 122 -7.11 7.93 10.18
N THR A 123 -8.04 7.14 9.66
CA THR A 123 -9.36 7.62 9.25
C THR A 123 -10.28 7.45 10.44
N THR A 124 -10.21 8.42 11.36
CA THR A 124 -11.33 8.97 12.14
C THR A 124 -10.81 10.27 12.77
N LEU A 125 -11.48 11.41 12.50
CA LEU A 125 -11.28 12.76 13.09
C LEU A 125 -10.58 13.90 12.30
N LEU A 126 -10.36 13.84 10.98
CA LEU A 126 -9.98 15.07 10.23
C LEU A 126 -10.74 15.31 8.92
N THR A 127 -11.93 14.73 8.77
CA THR A 127 -12.90 15.15 7.73
C THR A 127 -14.08 15.90 8.35
N LEU A 128 -13.77 16.83 9.26
CA LEU A 128 -14.65 17.93 9.65
C LEU A 128 -13.80 19.22 9.69
N ALA A 129 -13.32 19.63 8.52
CA ALA A 129 -12.90 21.01 8.30
C ALA A 129 -13.97 21.65 7.39
N PRO A 130 -14.85 22.53 7.91
CA PRO A 130 -15.73 23.32 7.07
C PRO A 130 -14.90 24.47 6.48
N GLY A 131 -15.02 24.71 5.17
CA GLY A 131 -14.50 25.93 4.56
C GLY A 131 -13.82 25.72 3.21
N ASN A 132 -14.61 25.43 2.18
CA ASN A 132 -14.29 25.91 0.84
C ASN A 132 -15.58 26.13 0.05
N THR A 133 -16.24 27.26 0.29
CA THR A 133 -17.27 27.80 -0.62
C THR A 133 -16.54 28.54 -1.75
N PRO A 134 -16.71 28.15 -3.02
CA PRO A 134 -16.19 28.93 -4.13
C PRO A 134 -16.95 30.26 -4.19
N GLY A 135 -16.19 31.36 -4.25
CA GLY A 135 -16.70 32.73 -4.28
C GLY A 135 -17.71 32.93 -5.40
N SER A 136 -18.93 33.30 -5.00
CA SER A 136 -19.97 33.81 -5.89
C SER A 136 -19.48 35.11 -6.51
N PHE A 137 -19.41 35.11 -7.85
CA PHE A 137 -19.39 36.31 -8.68
C PHE A 137 -20.52 37.25 -8.23
N MET A 138 -20.17 38.49 -7.87
CA MET A 138 -21.13 39.60 -7.77
C MET A 138 -21.22 40.27 -9.13
N ALA A 139 -22.42 40.26 -9.70
CA ALA A 139 -22.83 41.14 -10.78
C ALA A 139 -23.19 42.51 -10.18
N GLY A 140 -22.72 43.57 -10.81
CA GLY A 140 -23.07 44.97 -10.55
C GLY A 140 -22.60 45.80 -11.74
#